data_AF-A0A656JLS3-F1
#
_entry.id   AF-A0A656JLS3-F1
#
_cell.length_a   1.000
_cell.length_b   1.000
_cell.length_c   1.000
_cell.angle_alpha   90.00
_cell.angle_beta   90.00
_cell.angle_gamma   90.00
#
_symmetry.space_group_name_H-M   'P 1'
#
loop_
_entity.id
_entity.type
_entity.pdbx_description
1 polymer ?
#
loop_
_entity_poly.entity_id
_entity_poly.type
_entity_poly.pdbx_seq_one_letter_code
_entity_poly.pdbx_strand_id
1 'polypeptide(L)'
;PVPTINLLDSYTGLALPLIASATGTFLFRQFYQTLPAELVEAARMDGAGPWRFFIDILLPLSKTNFAALGTLVFIGAWKDYLWPLVATNREDMRTLVLGVASFLPTDASQVPEWNLLMAAAVVSMLPPILVIALMQRWFVKGLIGVGK
;
A
#
# COMPACT_ATOMS: atom_id res chain seq x y z
N PRO A 1 23.70 -5.14 -24.87
CA PRO A 1 22.22 -5.28 -24.87
C PRO A 1 21.69 -5.30 -23.43
N VAL A 2 21.21 -4.16 -22.94
CA VAL A 2 20.49 -4.12 -21.66
C VAL A 2 19.17 -4.86 -21.88
N PRO A 3 18.80 -5.87 -21.09
CA PRO A 3 17.51 -6.52 -21.24
C PRO A 3 16.40 -5.47 -21.06
N THR A 4 15.68 -5.16 -22.12
CA THR A 4 14.52 -4.26 -22.09
C THR A 4 13.35 -5.00 -21.44
N ILE A 5 13.35 -5.06 -20.11
CA ILE A 5 12.14 -5.43 -19.38
C ILE A 5 11.11 -4.33 -19.69
N ASN A 6 10.10 -4.67 -20.47
CA ASN A 6 9.06 -3.71 -20.88
C ASN A 6 8.09 -3.45 -19.72
N LEU A 7 8.52 -2.64 -18.76
CA LEU A 7 7.72 -2.25 -17.59
C LEU A 7 6.95 -0.94 -17.79
N LEU A 8 7.33 -0.14 -18.78
CA LEU A 8 6.58 1.07 -19.14
C LEU A 8 5.18 0.69 -19.62
N ASP A 9 4.19 1.51 -19.28
CA ASP A 9 2.79 1.31 -19.67
C ASP A 9 2.26 -0.09 -19.31
N SER A 10 2.68 -0.61 -18.15
CA SER A 10 2.24 -1.92 -17.65
C SER A 10 1.81 -1.85 -16.18
N TYR A 11 0.79 -2.63 -15.81
CA TYR A 11 0.38 -2.75 -14.41
C TYR A 11 1.50 -3.29 -13.52
N THR A 12 2.35 -4.18 -14.04
CA THR A 12 3.52 -4.69 -13.33
C THR A 12 4.51 -3.57 -13.04
N GLY A 13 4.81 -2.69 -14.01
CA GLY A 13 5.68 -1.54 -13.81
C GLY A 13 5.12 -0.52 -12.82
N LEU A 14 3.80 -0.32 -12.81
CA LEU A 14 3.13 0.50 -11.80
C LEU A 14 3.19 -0.11 -10.39
N ALA A 15 3.00 -1.43 -10.28
CA ALA A 15 2.92 -2.11 -8.99
C ALA A 15 4.30 -2.40 -8.36
N LEU A 16 5.33 -2.67 -9.17
CA LEU A 16 6.61 -3.22 -8.70
C LEU A 16 7.26 -2.40 -7.58
N PRO A 17 7.38 -1.05 -7.67
CA PRO A 17 8.01 -0.28 -6.59
C PRO A 17 7.18 -0.24 -5.31
N LEU A 18 5.87 -0.42 -5.42
CA LEU A 18 4.93 -0.37 -4.30
C LEU A 18 5.02 -1.63 -3.41
N ILE A 19 5.51 -2.74 -3.96
CA ILE A 19 5.65 -4.02 -3.24
C ILE A 19 6.74 -3.94 -2.17
N ALA A 20 7.82 -3.20 -2.45
CA ALA A 20 8.92 -3.04 -1.51
C ALA A 20 8.59 -1.94 -0.48
N SER A 21 8.35 -2.33 0.77
CA SER A 21 8.04 -1.38 1.84
C SER A 21 9.00 -1.52 3.01
N ALA A 22 9.90 -0.55 3.17
CA ALA A 22 10.78 -0.46 4.34
C ALA A 22 9.96 -0.34 5.64
N THR A 23 8.87 0.45 5.61
CA THR A 23 7.93 0.59 6.72
C THR A 23 7.26 -0.74 7.05
N GLY A 24 6.84 -1.51 6.05
CA GLY A 24 6.26 -2.84 6.24
C GLY A 24 7.23 -3.79 6.93
N THR A 25 8.45 -3.88 6.42
CA THR A 25 9.52 -4.71 7.03
C THR A 25 9.78 -4.31 8.47
N PHE A 26 9.88 -3.01 8.75
CA PHE A 26 10.10 -2.51 10.10
C PHE A 26 8.95 -2.86 11.05
N LEU A 27 7.70 -2.59 10.66
CA LEU A 27 6.53 -2.85 11.51
C LEU A 27 6.37 -4.34 11.83
N PHE A 28 6.52 -5.21 10.82
CA PHE A 28 6.46 -6.65 11.05
C PHE A 28 7.61 -7.14 11.94
N ARG A 29 8.81 -6.60 11.76
CA ARG A 29 9.94 -6.92 12.65
C ARG A 29 9.62 -6.56 14.09
N GLN A 30 9.12 -5.34 14.34
CA GLN A 30 8.76 -4.91 15.70
C GLN A 30 7.69 -5.82 16.31
N PHE A 31 6.64 -6.14 15.55
CA PHE A 31 5.59 -7.05 16.02
C PHE A 31 6.13 -8.45 16.33
N TYR A 32 6.96 -9.05 15.47
CA TYR A 32 7.49 -10.39 15.73
C TYR A 32 8.44 -10.43 16.92
N GLN A 33 9.09 -9.31 17.27
CA GLN A 33 9.93 -9.21 18.46
C GLN A 33 9.13 -9.16 19.77
N THR A 34 7.83 -8.86 19.73
CA THR A 34 6.98 -8.90 20.93
C THR A 34 6.36 -10.28 21.18
N LEU A 35 6.50 -11.22 20.23
CA LEU A 35 5.95 -12.56 20.40
C LEU A 35 6.77 -13.38 21.42
N PRO A 36 6.11 -14.14 22.31
CA PRO A 36 6.80 -14.96 23.30
C PRO A 36 7.67 -16.05 22.66
N ALA A 37 8.85 -16.30 23.21
CA ALA A 37 9.80 -17.29 22.67
C ALA A 37 9.26 -18.72 22.75
N GLU A 38 8.36 -18.99 23.71
CA GLU A 38 7.71 -20.27 23.95
C GLU A 38 6.92 -20.76 22.73
N LEU A 39 6.41 -19.85 21.88
CA LEU A 39 5.74 -20.22 20.63
C LEU A 39 6.69 -20.95 19.67
N VAL A 40 7.96 -20.51 19.61
CA VAL A 40 8.99 -21.14 18.77
C VAL A 40 9.42 -22.47 19.37
N GLU A 41 9.54 -22.55 20.69
CA GLU A 41 9.90 -23.78 21.40
C GLU A 41 8.82 -24.86 21.24
N ALA A 42 7.55 -24.52 21.45
CA ALA A 42 6.42 -25.42 21.25
C ALA A 42 6.35 -25.93 19.80
N ALA A 43 6.48 -25.03 18.81
CA ALA A 43 6.48 -25.42 17.41
C ALA A 43 7.65 -26.36 17.05
N ARG A 44 8.82 -26.18 17.67
CA ARG A 44 9.96 -27.09 17.49
C ARG A 44 9.71 -28.46 18.14
N MET A 45 9.08 -28.50 19.31
CA MET A 45 8.68 -29.75 19.97
C MET A 45 7.67 -30.53 19.12
N ASP A 46 6.77 -29.82 18.41
CA ASP A 46 5.82 -30.40 17.47
C ASP A 46 6.44 -30.75 16.09
N GLY A 47 7.75 -30.57 15.93
CA GLY A 47 8.47 -30.86 14.69
C GLY A 47 8.15 -29.91 13.53
N ALA A 48 7.57 -28.74 13.80
CA ALA A 48 7.26 -27.75 12.77
C ALA A 48 8.54 -27.06 12.27
N GLY A 49 8.80 -27.16 10.97
CA GLY A 49 9.87 -26.40 10.31
C GLY A 49 9.57 -24.90 10.20
N PRO A 50 10.56 -24.06 9.83
CA PRO A 50 10.41 -22.59 9.79
C PRO A 50 9.25 -22.10 8.92
N TRP A 51 9.07 -22.70 7.75
CA TRP A 51 7.97 -22.37 6.84
C TRP A 51 6.59 -22.67 7.43
N ARG A 52 6.48 -23.79 8.14
CA ARG A 52 5.24 -24.19 8.80
C ARG A 52 4.93 -23.27 9.98
N PHE A 53 5.93 -22.92 10.80
CA PHE A 53 5.79 -21.93 11.86
C PHE A 53 5.33 -20.57 11.31
N PHE A 54 5.92 -20.12 10.20
CA PHE A 54 5.53 -18.87 9.57
C PHE A 54 4.06 -18.88 9.11
N ILE A 55 3.64 -19.94 8.41
CA ILE A 55 2.30 -20.02 7.83
C ILE A 55 1.23 -20.31 8.88
N ASP A 56 1.48 -21.25 9.79
CA ASP A 56 0.47 -21.76 10.71
C ASP A 56 0.35 -20.88 11.97
N ILE A 57 1.42 -20.15 12.36
CA ILE A 57 1.46 -19.37 13.60
C ILE A 57 1.64 -17.88 13.32
N LEU A 58 2.72 -17.46 12.66
CA LEU A 58 3.03 -16.03 12.49
C LEU A 58 2.01 -15.31 11.60
N LEU A 59 1.65 -15.88 10.44
CA LEU A 59 0.70 -15.26 9.51
C LEU A 59 -0.69 -15.01 10.15
N PRO A 60 -1.30 -15.98 10.86
CA PRO A 60 -2.58 -15.75 11.53
C PRO A 60 -2.52 -14.70 12.64
N LEU A 61 -1.43 -14.66 13.43
CA LEU A 61 -1.22 -13.65 14.47
C LEU A 61 -1.03 -12.25 13.86
N SER A 62 -0.44 -12.18 12.67
CA SER A 62 -0.18 -10.95 11.93
C SER A 62 -1.39 -10.32 11.23
N LYS A 63 -2.59 -10.93 11.25
CA LYS A 63 -3.76 -10.45 10.49
C LYS A 63 -4.09 -8.96 10.71
N THR A 64 -4.03 -8.50 11.96
CA THR A 64 -4.28 -7.09 12.30
C THR A 64 -3.18 -6.16 11.80
N ASN A 65 -1.92 -6.60 11.87
CA ASN A 65 -0.78 -5.89 11.32
C ASN A 65 -0.88 -5.77 9.78
N PHE A 66 -1.29 -6.83 9.09
CA PHE A 66 -1.55 -6.79 7.65
C PHE A 66 -2.64 -5.78 7.27
N ALA A 67 -3.73 -5.71 8.04
CA ALA A 67 -4.78 -4.73 7.79
C ALA A 67 -4.27 -3.28 7.98
N ALA A 68 -3.50 -3.04 9.05
CA ALA A 68 -2.93 -1.73 9.32
C ALA A 68 -1.92 -1.29 8.25
N LEU A 69 -0.96 -2.16 7.92
CA LEU A 69 0.03 -1.90 6.87
C LEU A 69 -0.63 -1.78 5.50
N GLY A 70 -1.58 -2.66 5.17
CA GLY A 70 -2.31 -2.63 3.91
C GLY A 70 -3.03 -1.31 3.70
N THR A 71 -3.62 -0.74 4.77
CA THR A 71 -4.22 0.60 4.73
C THR A 71 -3.17 1.68 4.43
N LEU A 72 -2.02 1.65 5.11
CA LEU A 72 -0.94 2.62 4.88
C LEU A 72 -0.38 2.55 3.46
N VAL A 73 -0.10 1.33 2.97
CA VAL A 73 0.42 1.09 1.62
C VAL A 73 -0.61 1.49 0.57
N PHE A 74 -1.89 1.14 0.77
CA PHE A 74 -2.98 1.55 -0.11
C PHE A 74 -3.06 3.07 -0.24
N ILE A 75 -3.10 3.79 0.89
CA ILE A 75 -3.17 5.26 0.86
C ILE A 75 -1.93 5.85 0.18
N GLY A 76 -0.76 5.28 0.44
CA GLY A 76 0.50 5.68 -0.20
C GLY A 76 0.45 5.52 -1.72
N ALA A 77 0.06 4.35 -2.20
CA ALA A 77 -0.08 4.04 -3.62
C ALA A 77 -1.19 4.85 -4.30
N TRP A 78 -2.33 5.04 -3.62
CA TRP A 78 -3.50 5.74 -4.18
C TRP A 78 -3.20 7.19 -4.51
N LYS A 79 -2.46 7.88 -3.63
CA LYS A 79 -2.10 9.28 -3.80
C LYS A 79 -0.83 9.50 -4.63
N ASP A 80 -0.17 8.43 -5.06
CA ASP A 80 1.12 8.56 -5.74
C ASP A 80 0.93 9.19 -7.13
N TYR A 81 1.80 10.16 -7.42
CA TYR A 81 1.74 10.98 -8.62
C TYR A 81 3.00 10.81 -9.45
N LEU A 82 4.17 10.89 -8.81
CA LEU A 82 5.46 10.94 -9.50
C LEU A 82 5.78 9.64 -10.22
N TRP A 83 5.57 8.49 -9.59
CA TRP A 83 5.88 7.23 -10.23
C TRP A 83 4.96 6.94 -11.44
N PRO A 84 3.62 7.02 -11.32
CA PRO A 84 2.74 6.85 -12.47
C PRO A 84 3.03 7.84 -13.62
N LEU A 85 3.36 9.09 -13.29
CA LEU A 85 3.68 10.12 -14.29
C LEU A 85 4.85 9.72 -15.18
N VAL A 86 5.87 9.05 -14.61
CA VAL A 86 7.08 8.64 -15.34
C VAL A 86 6.93 7.24 -15.95
N ALA A 87 6.17 6.36 -15.30
CA ALA A 87 6.03 4.97 -15.72
C ALA A 87 4.96 4.74 -16.81
N THR A 88 4.07 5.72 -17.05
CA THR A 88 2.98 5.61 -18.03
C THR A 88 2.97 6.78 -19.00
N ASN A 89 2.75 6.49 -20.28
CA ASN A 89 2.57 7.44 -21.36
C ASN A 89 1.19 7.30 -22.02
N ARG A 90 0.57 6.12 -21.93
CA ARG A 90 -0.74 5.86 -22.53
C ARG A 90 -1.86 6.44 -21.68
N GLU A 91 -2.83 7.06 -22.34
CA GLU A 91 -3.98 7.68 -21.69
C GLU A 91 -4.85 6.67 -20.93
N ASP A 92 -4.98 5.44 -21.44
CA ASP A 92 -5.75 4.36 -20.80
C ASP A 92 -5.07 3.75 -19.57
N MET A 93 -3.79 4.09 -19.33
CA MET A 93 -3.02 3.68 -18.16
C MET A 93 -2.87 4.79 -17.12
N ARG A 94 -3.45 5.97 -17.35
CA ARG A 94 -3.42 7.08 -16.39
C ARG A 94 -4.15 6.70 -15.11
N THR A 95 -3.48 6.94 -13.98
CA THR A 95 -4.10 6.80 -12.67
C THR A 95 -5.10 7.93 -12.42
N LEU A 96 -6.01 7.71 -11.49
CA LEU A 96 -7.00 8.71 -11.11
C LEU A 96 -6.33 10.04 -10.71
N VAL A 97 -5.22 9.99 -9.97
CA VAL A 97 -4.47 11.19 -9.54
C VAL A 97 -3.89 11.95 -10.74
N LEU A 98 -3.37 11.25 -11.76
CA LEU A 98 -2.92 11.89 -12.99
C LEU A 98 -4.09 12.52 -13.77
N GLY A 99 -5.25 11.87 -13.79
CA GLY A 99 -6.47 12.41 -14.40
C GLY A 99 -7.01 13.64 -13.66
N VAL A 100 -6.92 13.69 -12.32
CA VAL A 100 -7.26 14.91 -11.57
C VAL A 100 -6.26 16.02 -11.90
N ALA A 101 -4.96 15.69 -11.98
CA ALA A 101 -3.91 16.66 -12.29
C ALA A 101 -4.01 17.24 -13.71
N SER A 102 -4.64 16.55 -14.67
CA SER A 102 -4.82 17.08 -16.02
C SER A 102 -5.79 18.26 -16.12
N PHE A 103 -6.59 18.54 -15.08
CA PHE A 103 -7.40 19.76 -15.01
C PHE A 103 -6.61 20.99 -14.57
N LEU A 104 -5.35 20.82 -14.14
CA LEU A 104 -4.50 21.96 -13.82
C LEU A 104 -4.09 22.68 -15.12
N PRO A 105 -4.19 24.02 -15.16
CA PRO A 105 -3.76 24.78 -16.33
C PRO A 105 -2.25 24.59 -16.53
N THR A 106 -1.84 24.18 -17.73
CA THR A 106 -0.42 24.01 -18.08
C THR A 106 0.20 25.32 -18.55
N ASP A 107 -0.62 26.24 -19.06
CA ASP A 107 -0.19 27.52 -19.61
C ASP A 107 -1.10 28.66 -19.18
N ALA A 108 -0.58 29.89 -19.17
CA ALA A 108 -1.32 31.09 -18.78
C ALA A 108 -2.50 31.44 -19.72
N SER A 109 -2.60 30.78 -20.87
CA SER A 109 -3.69 30.93 -21.85
C SER A 109 -4.89 30.03 -21.56
N GLN A 110 -4.74 29.00 -20.72
CA GLN A 110 -5.83 28.09 -20.36
C GLN A 110 -6.68 28.69 -19.25
N VAL A 111 -8.00 28.75 -19.46
CA VAL A 111 -8.94 29.09 -18.41
C VAL A 111 -8.99 27.92 -17.42
N PRO A 112 -8.66 28.11 -16.14
CA PRO A 112 -8.64 27.00 -15.20
C PRO A 112 -10.06 26.48 -14.92
N GLU A 113 -10.28 25.18 -15.10
CA GLU A 113 -11.55 24.52 -14.81
C GLU A 113 -11.64 24.11 -13.34
N TRP A 114 -11.62 25.09 -12.44
CA TRP A 114 -11.61 24.87 -10.98
C TRP A 114 -12.79 24.01 -10.50
N ASN A 115 -13.96 24.16 -11.12
CA ASN A 115 -15.14 23.37 -10.82
C ASN A 115 -14.91 21.87 -11.08
N LEU A 116 -14.30 21.51 -12.22
CA LEU A 116 -14.02 20.12 -12.57
C LEU A 116 -12.88 19.56 -11.72
N LEU A 117 -11.82 20.35 -11.49
CA LEU A 117 -10.71 19.95 -10.62
C LEU A 117 -11.20 19.63 -9.19
N MET A 118 -12.03 20.50 -8.60
CA MET A 118 -12.55 20.29 -7.25
C MET A 118 -13.54 19.12 -7.18
N ALA A 119 -14.41 18.96 -8.19
CA ALA A 119 -15.33 17.83 -8.26
C ALA A 119 -14.56 16.50 -8.37
N ALA A 120 -13.55 16.43 -9.24
CA ALA A 120 -12.71 15.25 -9.42
C ALA A 120 -11.90 14.95 -8.16
N ALA A 121 -11.35 15.98 -7.50
CA ALA A 121 -10.66 15.83 -6.22
C ALA A 121 -11.57 15.21 -5.14
N VAL A 122 -12.79 15.71 -4.96
CA VAL A 122 -13.75 15.16 -3.99
C VAL A 122 -14.09 13.70 -4.31
N VAL A 123 -14.40 13.39 -5.57
CA VAL A 123 -14.71 12.01 -5.99
C VAL A 123 -13.50 11.08 -5.77
N SER A 124 -12.28 11.55 -6.03
CA SER A 124 -11.05 10.78 -5.85
C SER A 124 -10.74 10.40 -4.40
N MET A 125 -11.32 11.13 -3.44
CA MET A 125 -11.17 10.82 -2.01
C MET A 125 -12.13 9.73 -1.54
N LEU A 126 -13.18 9.39 -2.31
CA LEU A 126 -14.17 8.40 -1.89
C LEU A 126 -13.54 7.02 -1.63
N PRO A 127 -12.69 6.46 -2.52
CA PRO A 127 -12.08 5.15 -2.27
C PRO A 127 -11.17 5.09 -1.02
N PRO A 128 -10.22 6.02 -0.79
CA PRO A 128 -9.41 5.98 0.43
C PRO A 128 -10.23 6.20 1.70
N ILE A 129 -11.26 7.05 1.68
CA ILE A 129 -12.18 7.20 2.82
C ILE A 129 -12.88 5.87 3.11
N LEU A 130 -13.37 5.17 2.09
CA LEU A 130 -14.04 3.88 2.25
C LEU A 130 -13.09 2.82 2.80
N VAL A 131 -11.85 2.73 2.29
CA VAL A 131 -10.84 1.81 2.82
C VAL A 131 -10.54 2.10 4.28
N ILE A 132 -10.32 3.37 4.65
CA ILE A 132 -10.09 3.76 6.04
C ILE A 132 -11.31 3.40 6.91
N ALA A 133 -12.52 3.71 6.47
CA ALA A 133 -13.74 3.42 7.24
C ALA A 133 -13.94 1.92 7.49
N LEU A 134 -13.57 1.05 6.53
CA LEU A 134 -13.63 -0.39 6.69
C LEU A 134 -12.49 -0.92 7.59
N MET A 135 -11.28 -0.35 7.45
CA MET A 135 -10.08 -0.84 8.13
C MET A 135 -9.83 -0.23 9.51
N GLN A 136 -10.50 0.87 9.88
CA GLN A 136 -10.27 1.62 11.14
C GLN A 136 -10.26 0.74 12.39
N ARG A 137 -11.16 -0.26 12.48
CA ARG A 137 -11.25 -1.17 13.64
C ARG A 137 -10.00 -2.04 13.77
N TRP A 138 -9.39 -2.42 12.66
CA TRP A 138 -8.19 -3.25 12.62
C TRP A 138 -6.94 -2.41 12.79
N PHE A 139 -6.92 -1.21 12.22
CA PHE A 139 -5.86 -0.22 12.38
C PHE A 139 -5.65 0.15 13.86
N VAL A 140 -6.75 0.46 14.57
CA VAL A 140 -6.72 0.74 16.02
C VAL A 140 -6.18 -0.45 16.82
N LYS A 141 -6.60 -1.68 16.50
CA LYS A 141 -6.10 -2.89 17.17
C LYS A 141 -4.63 -3.18 16.87
N GLY A 142 -4.18 -2.95 15.64
CA GLY A 142 -2.80 -3.18 15.22
C GLY A 142 -1.80 -2.22 15.88
N LEU A 143 -2.18 -0.95 16.05
CA LEU A 143 -1.32 0.05 16.71
C LEU A 143 -1.33 -0.06 18.24
N ILE A 144 -2.47 -0.37 18.86
CA ILE A 144 -2.60 -0.42 20.32
C ILE A 144 -2.00 -1.72 20.90
N GLY A 145 -1.95 -2.81 20.12
CA GLY A 145 -1.31 -4.07 20.54
C GLY A 145 0.21 -4.01 20.72
N VAL A 146 0.86 -2.91 20.32
CA VAL A 146 2.31 -2.70 20.49
C VAL A 146 2.67 -2.24 21.91
N GLY A 147 1.68 -1.92 22.76
CA GLY A 147 1.87 -1.24 24.04
C GLY A 147 1.45 -1.98 25.30
N LYS A 148 1.25 -3.31 25.27
CA LYS A 148 1.04 -4.12 26.49
C LYS A 148 1.80 -5.43 26.42
#